data_AF-A0A6J5F5Z0-F1
#
_entry.id   AF-A0A6J5F5Z0-F1
#
_cell.length_a   1.000
_cell.length_b   1.000
_cell.length_c   1.000
_cell.angle_alpha   90.00
_cell.angle_beta   90.00
_cell.angle_gamma   90.00
#
_symmetry.space_group_name_H-M   'P 1'
#
loop_
_entity.id
_entity.type
_entity.pdbx_description
1 polymer ?
#
loop_
_entity_poly.entity_id
_entity_poly.type
_entity_poly.pdbx_seq_one_letter_code
_entity_poly.pdbx_strand_id
1 'polypeptide(L)'
;MRKVTGNPVGTVKRGEALRTLFLSWALLTTLGGCAVAPGSYMGVDAPGEITAQQAGETQPTELVRDGITFRLYPLNGALIAQLAAMTEQSAGTSLPPPRLRSSTYRVRSGDSLRVIVWDRPELNNPGFSSLTTSIVSVGPAANTGQPTAAAAGNLDPLGRVVQADGSIYFPYVGKVMVAGETVEAIRRDLTARLDKYVKNPQLDVSVASYRSQKIYVSGAVKAPGAIALTDTPEAVADAISGAGGYDQDADLASATLERDGHLYPLDLYAFFYKGDLAQNVLLEDGDIIHVPERRLKKVFVLGEVAKPVSQIMPVGPFSLSEAISDAGGLNQVSANASQVYVFRQGPGRTVDVFQLNANSPGMLVLADQFLLRPRDLVFVDAAQVTRFYRVVAQVVPFASSIFLGAQAFK
;
A
#
# COMPACT_ATOMS: atom_id res chain seq x y z
N MET A 1 -113.72 25.36 14.70
CA MET A 1 -113.79 25.44 13.22
C MET A 1 -112.75 26.43 12.73
N ARG A 2 -111.83 26.01 11.83
CA ARG A 2 -111.08 26.77 10.77
C ARG A 2 -110.42 28.13 11.15
N LYS A 3 -109.23 28.54 10.73
CA LYS A 3 -108.37 28.36 9.52
C LYS A 3 -107.01 29.04 9.89
N VAL A 4 -105.84 28.45 9.67
CA VAL A 4 -104.91 28.61 8.52
C VAL A 4 -104.77 30.04 7.98
N THR A 5 -103.67 30.73 8.33
CA THR A 5 -102.51 31.07 7.46
C THR A 5 -101.61 32.08 8.17
N GLY A 6 -100.30 31.80 8.29
CA GLY A 6 -99.30 32.75 8.76
C GLY A 6 -97.93 32.48 8.15
N ASN A 7 -97.50 33.37 7.26
CA ASN A 7 -96.11 33.67 6.90
C ASN A 7 -96.08 35.22 6.77
N PRO A 8 -95.03 35.96 7.18
CA PRO A 8 -93.73 35.87 6.49
C PRO A 8 -92.47 36.04 7.36
N VAL A 9 -91.39 35.44 6.84
CA VAL A 9 -90.05 36.02 6.60
C VAL A 9 -89.23 36.53 7.79
N GLY A 10 -88.08 35.86 7.98
CA GLY A 10 -87.08 36.16 8.97
C GLY A 10 -86.19 37.37 8.67
N THR A 11 -85.64 37.89 9.76
CA THR A 11 -84.53 38.85 9.76
C THR A 11 -83.40 38.23 10.59
N VAL A 12 -82.36 37.77 9.90
CA VAL A 12 -81.13 37.26 10.54
C VAL A 12 -80.31 38.43 11.05
N LYS A 13 -79.99 38.38 12.35
CA LYS A 13 -79.23 39.38 13.10
C LYS A 13 -77.82 39.57 12.52
N ARG A 14 -77.54 40.80 12.11
CA ARG A 14 -76.25 41.29 11.58
C ARG A 14 -75.06 41.28 12.57
N GLY A 15 -75.24 40.75 13.79
CA GLY A 15 -74.24 40.78 14.87
C GLY A 15 -73.48 39.47 15.10
N GLU A 16 -73.98 38.33 14.62
CA GLU A 16 -73.33 37.02 14.85
C GLU A 16 -72.41 36.59 13.71
N ALA A 17 -72.63 37.08 12.49
CA ALA A 17 -71.78 36.80 11.34
C ALA A 17 -70.36 37.39 11.45
N LEU A 18 -70.21 38.53 12.14
CA LEU A 18 -68.89 39.17 12.28
C LEU A 18 -68.02 38.49 13.34
N ARG A 19 -68.64 37.90 14.38
CA ARG A 19 -67.91 37.15 15.42
C ARG A 19 -67.48 35.77 14.95
N THR A 20 -68.27 35.10 14.10
CA THR A 20 -67.88 33.80 13.53
C THR A 20 -66.82 33.95 12.43
N LEU A 21 -66.76 35.09 11.73
CA LEU A 21 -65.70 35.42 10.76
C LEU A 21 -64.34 35.72 11.41
N PHE A 22 -64.31 36.36 12.58
CA PHE A 22 -63.06 36.58 13.31
C PHE A 22 -62.55 35.31 14.02
N LEU A 23 -63.46 34.46 14.52
CA LEU A 23 -63.07 33.19 15.15
C LEU A 23 -62.57 32.15 14.13
N SER A 24 -63.10 32.14 12.91
CA SER A 24 -62.60 31.28 11.83
C SER A 24 -61.25 31.76 11.30
N TRP A 25 -61.00 33.07 11.26
CA TRP A 25 -59.69 33.60 10.82
C TRP A 25 -58.57 33.38 11.86
N ALA A 26 -58.91 33.39 13.16
CA ALA A 26 -57.99 33.05 14.24
C ALA A 26 -57.67 31.53 14.32
N LEU A 27 -58.58 30.66 13.89
CA LEU A 27 -58.35 29.21 13.86
C LEU A 27 -57.60 28.73 12.59
N LEU A 28 -57.69 29.48 11.49
CA LEU A 28 -56.91 29.23 10.28
C LEU A 28 -55.45 29.70 10.38
N THR A 29 -55.13 30.61 11.30
CA THR A 29 -53.76 31.11 11.51
C THR A 29 -52.93 30.24 12.46
N THR A 30 -53.55 29.36 13.26
CA THR A 30 -52.85 28.44 14.16
C THR A 30 -52.56 27.05 13.57
N LEU A 31 -53.15 26.70 12.41
CA LEU A 31 -52.85 25.45 11.69
C LEU A 31 -51.79 25.59 10.57
N GLY A 32 -51.29 26.80 10.30
CA GLY A 32 -50.21 27.02 9.32
C GLY A 32 -48.78 26.76 9.84
N GLY A 33 -48.65 26.40 11.11
CA GLY A 33 -47.36 26.30 11.80
C GLY A 33 -46.82 24.88 11.93
N CYS A 34 -46.76 24.10 10.84
CA CYS A 34 -46.02 22.83 10.76
C CYS A 34 -45.69 22.47 9.30
N ALA A 35 -44.88 23.31 8.63
CA ALA A 35 -44.31 22.98 7.33
C ALA A 35 -42.91 23.59 7.15
N VAL A 36 -42.07 23.54 8.19
CA VAL A 36 -40.63 23.78 8.08
C VAL A 36 -39.92 22.80 9.02
N ALA A 37 -39.80 21.56 8.57
CA ALA A 37 -38.75 20.66 9.02
C ALA A 37 -37.58 20.82 8.04
N PRO A 38 -36.32 21.00 8.47
CA PRO A 38 -35.17 20.95 7.58
C PRO A 38 -34.92 19.49 7.21
N GLY A 39 -35.73 18.98 6.29
CA GLY A 39 -35.51 17.73 5.58
C GLY A 39 -34.84 18.01 4.25
N SER A 40 -33.89 17.16 3.88
CA SER A 40 -33.15 17.18 2.61
C SER A 40 -34.10 17.26 1.41
N TYR A 41 -34.14 18.42 0.76
CA TYR A 41 -34.81 18.59 -0.52
C TYR A 41 -33.88 18.11 -1.64
N MET A 42 -34.33 17.12 -2.41
CA MET A 42 -33.74 16.74 -3.69
C MET A 42 -34.53 17.47 -4.78
N GLY A 43 -34.28 18.78 -4.89
CA GLY A 43 -34.82 19.63 -5.96
C GLY A 43 -33.78 19.75 -7.05
N VAL A 44 -33.99 19.04 -8.17
CA VAL A 44 -33.23 19.27 -9.40
C VAL A 44 -33.86 20.50 -10.05
N ASP A 45 -33.31 21.69 -9.75
CA ASP A 45 -33.70 22.89 -10.47
C ASP A 45 -33.17 22.80 -11.92
N ALA A 46 -34.10 22.84 -12.87
CA ALA A 46 -33.81 23.04 -14.29
C ALA A 46 -33.28 24.47 -14.52
N PRO A 47 -32.44 24.68 -15.54
CA PRO A 47 -31.40 25.69 -15.54
C PRO A 47 -31.93 27.11 -15.82
N GLY A 48 -31.82 27.98 -14.83
CA GLY A 48 -31.89 29.43 -15.00
C GLY A 48 -30.48 30.01 -15.18
N GLU A 49 -30.14 30.34 -16.42
CA GLU A 49 -29.09 31.28 -16.85
C GLU A 49 -27.85 31.40 -15.95
N ILE A 50 -27.05 30.34 -15.92
CA ILE A 50 -25.60 30.54 -15.99
C ILE A 50 -25.27 30.65 -17.48
N THR A 51 -25.00 31.89 -17.92
CA THR A 51 -24.31 32.15 -19.17
C THR A 51 -23.16 31.17 -19.29
N ALA A 52 -23.18 30.36 -20.35
CA ALA A 52 -22.10 29.46 -20.70
C ALA A 52 -20.82 30.28 -20.90
N GLN A 53 -20.04 30.45 -19.83
CA GLN A 53 -18.62 30.70 -19.95
C GLN A 53 -17.99 29.37 -20.37
N GLN A 54 -17.92 29.23 -21.68
CA GLN A 54 -16.95 28.46 -22.45
C GLN A 54 -16.32 27.27 -21.72
N ALA A 55 -16.76 26.07 -22.10
CA ALA A 55 -15.89 24.92 -22.18
C ALA A 55 -14.60 25.32 -22.93
N GLY A 56 -13.47 25.37 -22.24
CA GLY A 56 -12.21 25.71 -22.89
C GLY A 56 -11.00 25.97 -21.98
N GLU A 57 -11.18 26.45 -20.76
CA GLU A 57 -10.03 26.87 -19.95
C GLU A 57 -10.14 26.41 -18.49
N THR A 58 -9.62 25.22 -18.21
CA THR A 58 -9.25 24.77 -16.86
C THR A 58 -7.98 25.49 -16.39
N GLN A 59 -7.88 26.81 -16.62
CA GLN A 59 -6.74 27.57 -16.12
C GLN A 59 -6.91 27.73 -14.60
N PRO A 60 -5.95 27.28 -13.79
CA PRO A 60 -6.04 27.42 -12.35
C PRO A 60 -6.09 28.91 -11.98
N THR A 61 -6.90 29.26 -10.99
CA THR A 61 -6.80 30.60 -10.39
C THR A 61 -5.50 30.65 -9.61
N GLU A 62 -4.54 31.44 -10.08
CA GLU A 62 -3.23 31.57 -9.44
C GLU A 62 -3.22 32.71 -8.42
N LEU A 63 -2.69 32.44 -7.23
CA LEU A 63 -2.54 33.40 -6.16
C LEU A 63 -1.13 33.30 -5.59
N VAL A 64 -0.36 34.39 -5.68
CA VAL A 64 1.01 34.44 -5.16
C VAL A 64 1.00 35.11 -3.79
N ARG A 65 1.51 34.43 -2.77
CA ARG A 65 1.64 34.96 -1.41
C ARG A 65 2.92 34.45 -0.76
N ASP A 66 3.69 35.35 -0.15
CA ASP A 66 4.94 35.02 0.56
C ASP A 66 5.95 34.22 -0.30
N GLY A 67 5.95 34.44 -1.62
CA GLY A 67 6.81 33.73 -2.57
C GLY A 67 6.38 32.29 -2.88
N ILE A 68 5.15 31.92 -2.51
CA ILE A 68 4.50 30.65 -2.83
C ILE A 68 3.34 30.91 -3.80
N THR A 69 3.26 30.14 -4.89
CA THR A 69 2.17 30.23 -5.87
C THR A 69 1.12 29.16 -5.58
N PHE A 70 -0.08 29.57 -5.20
CA PHE A 70 -1.23 28.71 -5.00
C PHE A 70 -2.05 28.63 -6.30
N ARG A 71 -2.32 27.41 -6.76
CA ARG A 71 -3.09 27.14 -8.00
C ARG A 71 -4.41 26.47 -7.64
N LEU A 72 -5.51 27.19 -7.78
CA LEU A 72 -6.84 26.65 -7.44
C LEU A 72 -7.45 25.90 -8.62
N TYR A 73 -7.79 24.63 -8.38
CA TYR A 73 -8.46 23.74 -9.32
C TYR A 73 -9.83 23.34 -8.76
N PRO A 74 -10.94 23.62 -9.46
CA PRO A 74 -12.24 23.08 -9.08
C PRO A 74 -12.27 21.57 -9.33
N LEU A 75 -12.59 20.78 -8.32
CA LEU A 75 -12.66 19.34 -8.41
C LEU A 75 -13.96 18.92 -9.11
N ASN A 76 -13.83 18.53 -10.37
CA ASN A 76 -14.91 18.07 -11.23
C ASN A 76 -14.49 16.80 -11.97
N GLY A 77 -15.43 16.15 -12.68
CA GLY A 77 -15.16 14.91 -13.42
C GLY A 77 -14.07 15.05 -14.50
N ALA A 78 -13.94 16.22 -15.13
CA ALA A 78 -12.92 16.48 -16.13
C ALA A 78 -11.50 16.49 -15.53
N LEU A 79 -11.33 17.12 -14.36
CA LEU A 79 -10.07 17.14 -13.65
C LEU A 79 -9.68 15.74 -13.15
N ILE A 80 -10.64 14.96 -12.65
CA ILE A 80 -10.39 13.57 -12.23
C ILE A 80 -9.91 12.74 -13.43
N ALA A 81 -10.57 12.85 -14.58
CA ALA A 81 -10.15 12.17 -15.80
C ALA A 81 -8.75 12.62 -16.26
N GLN A 82 -8.44 13.92 -16.13
CA GLN A 82 -7.11 14.45 -16.45
C GLN A 82 -6.02 13.90 -15.50
N LEU A 83 -6.29 13.87 -14.19
CA LEU A 83 -5.37 13.32 -13.19
C LEU A 83 -5.14 11.82 -13.39
N ALA A 84 -6.19 11.07 -13.75
CA ALA A 84 -6.09 9.66 -14.10
C ALA A 84 -5.18 9.47 -15.32
N ALA A 85 -5.41 10.22 -16.40
CA ALA A 85 -4.60 10.16 -17.62
C ALA A 85 -3.12 10.54 -17.38
N MET A 86 -2.86 11.56 -16.55
CA MET A 86 -1.49 11.93 -16.16
C MET A 86 -0.79 10.81 -15.38
N THR A 87 -1.52 10.09 -14.53
CA THR A 87 -0.98 8.98 -13.74
C THR A 87 -0.57 7.82 -14.64
N GLU A 88 -1.39 7.48 -15.64
CA GLU A 88 -1.06 6.46 -16.64
C GLU A 88 0.19 6.83 -17.47
N GLN A 89 0.36 8.09 -17.83
CA GLN A 89 1.54 8.58 -18.57
C GLN A 89 2.82 8.54 -17.72
N SER A 90 2.71 8.80 -16.41
CA SER A 90 3.85 8.84 -15.49
C SER A 90 4.43 7.45 -15.19
N ALA A 91 3.60 6.41 -15.27
CA ALA A 91 4.02 5.03 -15.01
C ALA A 91 5.09 4.49 -15.98
N GLY A 92 5.28 5.14 -17.14
CA GLY A 92 6.29 4.73 -18.13
C GLY A 92 7.72 5.23 -17.88
N THR A 93 7.97 6.04 -16.84
CA THR A 93 9.26 6.74 -16.64
C THR A 93 10.18 6.09 -15.59
N SER A 94 9.69 5.18 -14.76
CA SER A 94 10.54 4.44 -13.82
C SER A 94 11.31 3.33 -14.55
N LEU A 95 12.54 3.05 -14.10
CA LEU A 95 13.27 1.86 -14.52
C LEU A 95 12.36 0.64 -14.31
N PRO A 96 12.01 -0.11 -15.37
CA PRO A 96 11.18 -1.28 -15.21
C PRO A 96 11.93 -2.30 -14.37
N PRO A 97 11.21 -3.11 -13.58
CA PRO A 97 11.82 -4.22 -12.88
C PRO A 97 12.68 -5.10 -13.82
N PRO A 98 13.81 -5.64 -13.35
CA PRO A 98 14.62 -6.57 -14.13
C PRO A 98 13.77 -7.73 -14.66
N ARG A 99 13.94 -8.08 -15.95
CA ARG A 99 13.20 -9.20 -16.55
C ARG A 99 13.62 -10.54 -15.94
N LEU A 100 12.66 -11.45 -15.87
CA LEU A 100 12.85 -12.85 -15.44
C LEU A 100 13.93 -13.54 -16.30
N ARG A 101 15.14 -13.68 -15.76
CA ARG A 101 16.17 -14.57 -16.31
C ARG A 101 16.15 -15.86 -15.52
N SER A 102 15.86 -16.98 -16.18
CA SER A 102 16.06 -18.30 -15.56
C SER A 102 17.57 -18.54 -15.40
N SER A 103 18.08 -18.32 -14.20
CA SER A 103 19.45 -18.69 -13.86
C SER A 103 19.43 -20.03 -13.15
N THR A 104 20.12 -21.02 -13.70
CA THR A 104 20.37 -22.28 -12.99
C THR A 104 21.36 -22.03 -11.87
N TYR A 105 21.08 -22.54 -10.68
CA TYR A 105 22.01 -22.43 -9.55
C TYR A 105 23.39 -22.98 -9.90
N ARG A 106 24.40 -22.18 -9.62
CA ARG A 106 25.81 -22.55 -9.77
C ARG A 106 26.42 -22.56 -8.39
N VAL A 107 27.12 -23.65 -8.09
CA VAL A 107 27.80 -23.83 -6.81
C VAL A 107 28.87 -22.76 -6.65
N ARG A 108 29.04 -22.21 -5.44
CA ARG A 108 30.13 -21.28 -5.13
C ARG A 108 30.85 -21.71 -3.85
N SER A 109 31.98 -21.07 -3.57
CA SER A 109 32.75 -21.29 -2.34
C SER A 109 31.87 -21.08 -1.11
N GLY A 110 31.93 -21.99 -0.15
CA GLY A 110 31.13 -21.96 1.08
C GLY A 110 29.89 -22.85 1.07
N ASP A 111 29.40 -23.28 -0.10
CA ASP A 111 28.34 -24.29 -0.17
C ASP A 111 28.80 -25.64 0.34
N SER A 112 27.86 -26.46 0.82
CA SER A 112 28.14 -27.86 1.14
C SER A 112 27.52 -28.77 0.09
N LEU A 113 28.33 -29.65 -0.50
CA LEU A 113 27.87 -30.65 -1.47
C LEU A 113 27.73 -32.02 -0.82
N ARG A 114 26.59 -32.66 -1.07
CA ARG A 114 26.37 -34.08 -0.78
C ARG A 114 26.68 -34.88 -2.04
N VAL A 115 27.61 -35.81 -1.92
CA VAL A 115 27.96 -36.75 -3.00
C VAL A 115 27.67 -38.14 -2.49
N ILE A 116 26.75 -38.84 -3.14
CA ILE A 116 26.37 -40.21 -2.83
C ILE A 116 26.84 -41.09 -3.97
N VAL A 117 27.70 -42.05 -3.67
CA VAL A 117 28.13 -43.13 -4.55
C VAL A 117 27.39 -44.39 -4.15
N TRP A 118 26.60 -44.94 -5.06
CA TRP A 118 25.88 -46.20 -4.84
C TRP A 118 26.84 -47.38 -4.78
N ASP A 119 26.45 -48.42 -4.04
CA ASP A 119 27.24 -49.63 -3.78
C ASP A 119 28.64 -49.38 -3.17
N ARG A 120 28.87 -48.16 -2.67
CA ARG A 120 30.15 -47.68 -2.12
C ARG A 120 29.95 -46.80 -0.88
N PRO A 121 29.39 -47.33 0.23
CA PRO A 121 29.16 -46.57 1.45
C PRO A 121 30.45 -45.94 2.03
N GLU A 122 31.62 -46.52 1.75
CA GLU A 122 32.94 -46.00 2.14
C GLU A 122 33.27 -44.63 1.54
N LEU A 123 32.68 -44.26 0.40
CA LEU A 123 32.93 -42.97 -0.28
C LEU A 123 31.99 -41.86 0.18
N ASN A 124 30.85 -42.24 0.75
CA ASN A 124 29.79 -41.33 1.18
C ASN A 124 30.13 -40.67 2.51
N ASN A 125 30.99 -41.32 3.31
CA ASN A 125 31.46 -40.78 4.58
C ASN A 125 32.90 -41.23 4.91
N PRO A 126 33.93 -40.52 4.40
CA PRO A 126 35.33 -40.83 4.70
C PRO A 126 35.68 -40.34 6.12
N GLY A 127 35.16 -41.01 7.14
CA GLY A 127 35.42 -40.66 8.54
C GLY A 127 34.39 -41.17 9.54
N PHE A 128 33.17 -41.51 9.08
CA PHE A 128 32.09 -42.01 9.93
C PHE A 128 31.63 -43.40 9.47
N SER A 129 32.58 -44.33 9.37
CA SER A 129 32.24 -45.75 9.39
C SER A 129 32.33 -46.21 10.85
N SER A 130 31.19 -46.55 11.46
CA SER A 130 31.11 -47.26 12.75
C SER A 130 31.42 -46.49 14.06
N LEU A 131 30.70 -45.40 14.36
CA LEU A 131 30.32 -45.10 15.75
C LEU A 131 28.81 -45.30 15.90
N THR A 132 28.36 -46.54 15.70
CA THR A 132 27.09 -46.95 16.31
C THR A 132 27.35 -47.08 17.81
N THR A 133 26.45 -46.50 18.61
CA THR A 133 26.39 -46.57 20.09
C THR A 133 27.30 -45.60 20.84
N SER A 134 26.68 -44.72 21.65
CA SER A 134 27.24 -43.94 22.78
C SER A 134 27.48 -42.43 22.57
N ILE A 135 26.41 -41.65 22.41
CA ILE A 135 26.26 -40.53 23.34
C ILE A 135 25.27 -41.02 24.41
N VAL A 136 25.83 -41.70 25.40
CA VAL A 136 25.22 -41.75 26.73
C VAL A 136 25.25 -40.31 27.21
N SER A 137 24.07 -39.72 27.34
CA SER A 137 23.82 -38.53 28.14
C SER A 137 24.31 -38.80 29.57
N VAL A 138 25.54 -38.38 29.90
CA VAL A 138 26.02 -38.27 31.27
C VAL A 138 25.84 -36.82 31.70
N GLY A 139 24.66 -36.50 32.24
CA GLY A 139 24.37 -35.19 32.83
C GLY A 139 22.88 -34.88 32.88
N PRO A 140 22.29 -34.61 34.06
CA PRO A 140 20.91 -34.17 34.16
C PRO A 140 20.85 -32.66 33.91
N ALA A 141 20.57 -32.24 32.67
CA ALA A 141 20.18 -30.86 32.39
C ALA A 141 19.38 -30.74 31.08
N ALA A 142 18.07 -30.52 31.25
CA ALA A 142 17.18 -29.72 30.42
C ALA A 142 17.20 -29.90 28.88
N ASN A 143 16.17 -30.59 28.36
CA ASN A 143 15.67 -30.48 26.99
C ASN A 143 15.50 -29.00 26.57
N THR A 144 16.01 -28.56 25.43
CA THR A 144 15.20 -28.42 24.20
C THR A 144 16.07 -28.32 22.93
N GLY A 145 17.04 -29.21 22.80
CA GLY A 145 17.62 -29.55 21.50
C GLY A 145 17.06 -30.91 21.07
N GLN A 146 16.06 -30.92 20.18
CA GLN A 146 15.54 -32.15 19.59
C GLN A 146 16.72 -32.97 19.05
N PRO A 147 17.00 -34.19 19.55
CA PRO A 147 17.99 -35.05 18.93
C PRO A 147 17.42 -35.47 17.58
N THR A 148 17.91 -34.86 16.50
CA THR A 148 17.63 -35.35 15.15
C THR A 148 18.21 -36.74 15.07
N ALA A 149 17.35 -37.75 15.09
CA ALA A 149 17.73 -39.10 14.76
C ALA A 149 18.44 -39.05 13.40
N ALA A 150 19.72 -39.44 13.38
CA ALA A 150 20.42 -39.81 12.16
C ALA A 150 19.77 -41.10 11.64
N ALA A 151 18.54 -40.99 11.16
CA ALA A 151 17.75 -42.05 10.58
C ALA A 151 17.86 -41.95 9.05
N ALA A 152 19.07 -42.12 8.51
CA ALA A 152 19.31 -42.53 7.13
C ALA A 152 20.82 -42.63 6.84
N GLY A 153 21.40 -43.83 7.04
CA GLY A 153 22.63 -44.24 6.36
C GLY A 153 23.93 -43.50 6.70
N ASN A 154 25.05 -44.05 6.23
CA ASN A 154 26.39 -43.49 6.34
C ASN A 154 26.56 -42.24 5.47
N LEU A 155 25.79 -41.18 5.75
CA LEU A 155 25.84 -39.91 5.03
C LEU A 155 26.36 -38.82 5.97
N ASP A 156 27.33 -38.03 5.52
CA ASP A 156 27.75 -36.84 6.24
C ASP A 156 26.57 -35.84 6.26
N PRO A 157 25.96 -35.55 7.43
CA PRO A 157 24.82 -34.66 7.50
C PRO A 157 25.17 -33.23 7.06
N LEU A 158 26.44 -32.82 7.18
CA LEU A 158 26.91 -31.47 6.86
C LEU A 158 27.37 -31.33 5.40
N GLY A 159 27.61 -32.44 4.71
CA GLY A 159 28.15 -32.46 3.35
C GLY A 159 29.59 -31.92 3.27
N ARG A 160 30.18 -32.03 2.08
CA ARG A 160 31.54 -31.57 1.79
C ARG A 160 31.54 -30.08 1.43
N VAL A 161 32.18 -29.26 2.27
CA VAL A 161 32.27 -27.82 2.05
C VAL A 161 33.16 -27.51 0.84
N VAL A 162 32.69 -26.64 -0.05
CA VAL A 162 33.46 -26.07 -1.15
C VAL A 162 34.44 -25.05 -0.59
N GLN A 163 35.73 -25.29 -0.80
CA GLN A 163 36.80 -24.44 -0.27
C GLN A 163 36.83 -23.06 -0.93
N ALA A 164 37.61 -22.14 -0.36
CA ALA A 164 37.76 -20.77 -0.85
C ALA A 164 38.32 -20.68 -2.28
N ASP A 165 39.07 -21.69 -2.71
CA ASP A 165 39.56 -21.80 -4.09
C ASP A 165 38.54 -22.41 -5.06
N GLY A 166 37.31 -22.69 -4.60
CA GLY A 166 36.23 -23.23 -5.39
C GLY A 166 36.28 -24.75 -5.60
N SER A 167 37.14 -25.45 -4.87
CA SER A 167 37.30 -26.91 -5.01
C SER A 167 36.70 -27.71 -3.86
N ILE A 168 36.44 -28.98 -4.12
CA ILE A 168 36.19 -30.00 -3.10
C ILE A 168 37.28 -31.06 -3.16
N TYR A 169 37.52 -31.73 -2.02
CA TYR A 169 38.33 -32.93 -1.98
C TYR A 169 37.44 -34.17 -2.01
N PHE A 170 37.70 -35.08 -2.95
CA PHE A 170 37.01 -36.36 -3.08
C PHE A 170 38.02 -37.52 -3.08
N PRO A 171 37.83 -38.59 -2.28
CA PRO A 171 38.76 -39.72 -2.22
C PRO A 171 39.04 -40.32 -3.61
N TYR A 172 40.28 -40.79 -3.83
CA TYR A 172 40.84 -41.30 -5.10
C TYR A 172 40.96 -40.28 -6.23
N VAL A 173 40.00 -39.36 -6.35
CA VAL A 173 39.95 -38.33 -7.39
C VAL A 173 40.82 -37.11 -7.01
N GLY A 174 40.97 -36.84 -5.71
CA GLY A 174 41.71 -35.69 -5.19
C GLY A 174 40.89 -34.41 -5.24
N LYS A 175 41.55 -33.30 -5.59
CA LYS A 175 40.96 -31.97 -5.65
C LYS A 175 40.20 -31.76 -6.97
N VAL A 176 38.94 -31.35 -6.89
CA VAL A 176 38.04 -31.12 -8.03
C VAL A 176 37.46 -29.72 -7.94
N MET A 177 37.55 -28.93 -9.02
CA MET A 177 36.93 -27.62 -9.09
C MET A 177 35.44 -27.76 -9.35
N VAL A 178 34.63 -27.10 -8.52
CA VAL A 178 33.16 -27.17 -8.58
C VAL A 178 32.49 -25.80 -8.58
N ALA A 179 33.21 -24.75 -8.18
CA ALA A 179 32.68 -23.39 -8.21
C ALA A 179 32.39 -22.93 -9.65
N GLY A 180 31.21 -22.33 -9.84
CA GLY A 180 30.70 -21.92 -11.15
C GLY A 180 30.01 -23.04 -11.93
N GLU A 181 30.08 -24.28 -11.48
CA GLU A 181 29.43 -25.41 -12.13
C GLU A 181 28.03 -25.69 -11.57
N THR A 182 27.19 -26.34 -12.39
CA THR A 182 25.91 -26.88 -11.94
C THR A 182 26.13 -28.26 -11.31
N VAL A 183 25.23 -28.69 -10.43
CA VAL A 183 25.30 -30.03 -9.81
C VAL A 183 25.39 -31.17 -10.83
N GLU A 184 24.74 -31.01 -11.99
CA GLU A 184 24.80 -31.95 -13.11
C GLU A 184 26.17 -32.00 -13.78
N ALA A 185 26.82 -30.85 -13.96
CA ALA A 185 28.17 -30.78 -14.51
C ALA A 185 29.18 -31.42 -13.55
N ILE A 186 29.04 -31.14 -12.25
CA ILE A 186 29.87 -31.71 -11.18
C ILE A 186 29.69 -33.23 -11.14
N ARG A 187 28.45 -33.73 -11.20
CA ARG A 187 28.15 -35.17 -11.25
C ARG A 187 28.91 -35.82 -12.39
N ARG A 188 28.79 -35.28 -13.61
CA ARG A 188 29.45 -35.81 -14.81
C ARG A 188 30.98 -35.82 -14.68
N ASP A 189 31.58 -34.74 -14.18
CA ASP A 189 33.04 -34.66 -13.98
C ASP A 189 33.52 -35.67 -12.94
N LEU A 190 32.83 -35.79 -11.80
CA LEU A 190 33.13 -36.77 -10.77
C LEU A 190 32.99 -38.21 -11.28
N THR A 191 31.93 -38.52 -12.06
CA THR A 191 31.77 -39.85 -12.69
C THR A 191 32.99 -40.19 -13.55
N ALA A 192 33.38 -39.28 -14.44
CA ALA A 192 34.48 -39.51 -15.39
C ALA A 192 35.83 -39.70 -14.68
N ARG A 193 36.05 -39.00 -13.57
CA ARG A 193 37.27 -39.13 -12.78
C ARG A 193 37.28 -40.40 -11.92
N LEU A 194 36.13 -40.78 -11.37
CA LEU A 194 36.00 -41.94 -10.49
C LEU A 194 36.01 -43.27 -11.28
N ASP A 195 35.62 -43.26 -12.55
CA ASP A 195 35.61 -44.45 -13.43
C ASP A 195 36.99 -45.15 -13.52
N LYS A 196 38.08 -44.39 -13.34
CA LYS A 196 39.45 -44.93 -13.31
C LYS A 196 39.75 -45.82 -12.09
N TYR A 197 38.96 -45.67 -11.03
CA TYR A 197 39.20 -46.33 -9.74
C TYR A 197 38.03 -47.24 -9.34
N VAL A 198 36.82 -46.95 -9.82
CA VAL A 198 35.59 -47.70 -9.53
C VAL A 198 34.93 -48.06 -10.86
N LYS A 199 34.65 -49.33 -11.08
CA LYS A 199 33.97 -49.80 -12.29
C LYS A 199 32.50 -49.35 -12.29
N ASN A 200 32.07 -48.64 -13.34
CA ASN A 200 30.69 -48.18 -13.53
C ASN A 200 30.13 -47.39 -12.33
N PRO A 201 30.78 -46.28 -11.90
CA PRO A 201 30.35 -45.57 -10.71
C PRO A 201 28.99 -44.89 -10.94
N GLN A 202 28.04 -45.13 -10.03
CA GLN A 202 26.74 -44.45 -10.00
C GLN A 202 26.77 -43.41 -8.90
N LEU A 203 26.64 -42.12 -9.26
CA LEU A 203 26.74 -41.02 -8.31
C LEU A 203 25.53 -40.10 -8.39
N ASP A 204 25.11 -39.59 -7.23
CA ASP A 204 24.23 -38.46 -7.10
C ASP A 204 24.94 -37.30 -6.39
N VAL A 205 24.66 -36.08 -6.84
CA VAL A 205 25.24 -34.84 -6.31
C VAL A 205 24.11 -33.86 -6.06
N SER A 206 24.02 -33.38 -4.83
CA SER A 206 23.05 -32.36 -4.42
C SER A 206 23.72 -31.36 -3.47
N VAL A 207 23.14 -30.16 -3.34
CA VAL A 207 23.61 -29.18 -2.36
C VAL A 207 22.98 -29.52 -1.01
N ALA A 208 23.81 -29.82 -0.01
CA ALA A 208 23.38 -30.09 1.35
C ALA A 208 23.05 -28.80 2.12
N SER A 209 23.76 -27.72 1.84
CA SER A 209 23.56 -26.41 2.48
C SER A 209 23.93 -25.28 1.53
N TYR A 210 22.97 -24.42 1.26
CA TYR A 210 23.13 -23.20 0.48
C TYR A 210 23.64 -22.08 1.40
N ARG A 211 24.91 -21.73 1.28
CA ARG A 211 25.56 -20.75 2.19
C ARG A 211 26.27 -19.64 1.43
N SER A 212 26.58 -19.88 0.17
CA SER A 212 27.35 -18.95 -0.64
C SER A 212 26.52 -17.79 -1.16
N GLN A 213 25.24 -18.02 -1.45
CA GLN A 213 24.35 -17.07 -2.13
C GLN A 213 23.16 -16.72 -1.24
N LYS A 214 22.89 -15.42 -1.09
CA LYS A 214 21.82 -14.93 -0.21
C LYS A 214 21.29 -13.58 -0.65
N ILE A 215 20.06 -13.30 -0.26
CA ILE A 215 19.40 -12.01 -0.37
C ILE A 215 19.08 -11.47 1.01
N TYR A 216 18.80 -10.18 1.09
CA TYR A 216 18.49 -9.50 2.33
C TYR A 216 17.09 -8.90 2.26
N VAL A 217 16.22 -9.26 3.19
CA VAL A 217 14.91 -8.63 3.35
C VAL A 217 14.93 -7.74 4.59
N SER A 218 14.54 -6.48 4.42
CA SER A 218 14.59 -5.47 5.48
C SER A 218 13.34 -4.59 5.53
N GLY A 219 13.16 -3.93 6.66
CA GLY A 219 12.04 -3.00 6.89
C GLY A 219 10.81 -3.68 7.49
N ALA A 220 9.62 -3.24 7.09
CA ALA A 220 8.31 -3.62 7.63
C ALA A 220 7.87 -5.02 7.15
N VAL A 221 8.64 -6.04 7.53
CA VAL A 221 8.34 -7.47 7.35
C VAL A 221 8.38 -8.15 8.71
N LYS A 222 7.77 -9.33 8.85
CA LYS A 222 7.69 -10.00 10.16
C LYS A 222 9.04 -10.50 10.68
N ALA A 223 9.90 -11.00 9.80
CA ALA A 223 11.22 -11.51 10.12
C ALA A 223 12.27 -10.95 9.15
N PRO A 224 12.78 -9.73 9.39
CA PRO A 224 13.85 -9.17 8.58
C PRO A 224 15.14 -9.98 8.77
N GLY A 225 15.90 -10.16 7.69
CA GLY A 225 17.12 -10.97 7.73
C GLY A 225 17.61 -11.41 6.36
N ALA A 226 18.66 -12.22 6.38
CA ALA A 226 19.19 -12.85 5.18
C ALA A 226 18.44 -14.15 4.88
N ILE A 227 18.12 -14.36 3.60
CA ILE A 227 17.49 -15.58 3.08
C ILE A 227 18.48 -16.20 2.07
N ALA A 228 18.75 -17.50 2.21
CA ALA A 228 19.69 -18.19 1.33
C ALA A 228 19.00 -18.56 0.00
N LEU A 229 19.65 -18.27 -1.12
CA LEU A 229 19.16 -18.67 -2.43
C LEU A 229 19.45 -20.16 -2.68
N THR A 230 18.46 -20.86 -3.24
CA THR A 230 18.52 -22.31 -3.46
C THR A 230 18.64 -22.67 -4.94
N ASP A 231 18.55 -23.96 -5.25
CA ASP A 231 18.43 -24.47 -6.63
C ASP A 231 17.09 -24.15 -7.28
N THR A 232 16.11 -23.72 -6.50
CA THR A 232 14.83 -23.22 -6.99
C THR A 232 14.92 -21.71 -7.21
N PRO A 233 14.51 -21.19 -8.38
CA PRO A 233 14.45 -19.75 -8.61
C PRO A 233 13.53 -19.08 -7.59
N GLU A 234 14.07 -18.18 -6.78
CA GLU A 234 13.29 -17.38 -5.83
C GLU A 234 12.95 -16.03 -6.45
N ALA A 235 11.70 -15.63 -6.31
CA ALA A 235 11.23 -14.30 -6.67
C ALA A 235 10.96 -13.46 -5.42
N VAL A 236 10.67 -12.17 -5.62
CA VAL A 236 10.35 -11.26 -4.50
C VAL A 236 9.21 -11.82 -3.64
N ALA A 237 8.17 -12.40 -4.24
CA ALA A 237 7.07 -13.01 -3.50
C ALA A 237 7.53 -14.11 -2.53
N ASP A 238 8.48 -14.94 -2.96
CA ASP A 238 9.03 -16.03 -2.17
C ASP A 238 9.87 -15.48 -1.01
N ALA A 239 10.69 -14.47 -1.26
CA ALA A 239 11.48 -13.81 -0.23
C ALA A 239 10.62 -13.12 0.83
N ILE A 240 9.57 -12.39 0.43
CA ILE A 240 8.63 -11.77 1.37
C ILE A 240 7.90 -12.84 2.19
N SER A 241 7.51 -13.94 1.56
CA SER A 241 6.88 -15.08 2.25
C SER A 241 7.85 -15.77 3.22
N GLY A 242 9.11 -15.95 2.81
CA GLY A 242 10.20 -16.48 3.63
C GLY A 242 10.53 -15.60 4.83
N ALA A 243 10.34 -14.29 4.72
CA ALA A 243 10.40 -13.33 5.83
C ALA A 243 9.12 -13.33 6.71
N GLY A 244 8.21 -14.28 6.52
CA GLY A 244 6.96 -14.40 7.28
C GLY A 244 5.81 -13.50 6.80
N GLY A 245 5.98 -12.84 5.66
CA GLY A 245 5.07 -11.84 5.11
C GLY A 245 5.40 -10.41 5.54
N TYR A 246 4.64 -9.46 5.00
CA TYR A 246 4.75 -8.04 5.35
C TYR A 246 4.04 -7.72 6.68
N ASP A 247 4.46 -6.64 7.33
CA ASP A 247 3.83 -6.09 8.52
C ASP A 247 2.56 -5.29 8.17
N GLN A 248 1.65 -5.07 9.13
CA GLN A 248 0.45 -4.24 8.93
C GLN A 248 0.81 -2.79 8.60
N ASP A 249 1.93 -2.30 9.13
CA ASP A 249 2.44 -0.96 8.86
C ASP A 249 3.33 -0.89 7.60
N ALA A 250 3.40 -1.96 6.80
CA ALA A 250 4.21 -1.99 5.59
C ALA A 250 3.67 -1.08 4.49
N ASP A 251 4.55 -0.34 3.84
CA ASP A 251 4.25 0.46 2.67
C ASP A 251 4.58 -0.32 1.38
N LEU A 252 3.59 -1.11 0.95
CA LEU A 252 3.74 -2.05 -0.16
C LEU A 252 3.96 -1.36 -1.51
N ALA A 253 3.44 -0.16 -1.71
CA ALA A 253 3.55 0.56 -2.98
C ALA A 253 4.88 1.32 -3.15
N SER A 254 5.76 1.30 -2.14
CA SER A 254 7.05 1.99 -2.18
C SER A 254 8.19 1.09 -1.72
N ALA A 255 8.01 -0.22 -1.83
CA ALA A 255 9.10 -1.15 -1.67
C ALA A 255 10.17 -0.92 -2.74
N THR A 256 11.39 -1.35 -2.43
CA THR A 256 12.53 -1.20 -3.34
C THR A 256 13.34 -2.48 -3.38
N LEU A 257 13.89 -2.77 -4.56
CA LEU A 257 14.90 -3.78 -4.79
C LEU A 257 16.20 -3.07 -5.12
N GLU A 258 17.23 -3.27 -4.32
CA GLU A 258 18.60 -2.84 -4.64
C GLU A 258 19.34 -4.02 -5.27
N ARG A 259 19.86 -3.83 -6.48
CA ARG A 259 20.69 -4.80 -7.21
C ARG A 259 21.85 -4.07 -7.86
N ASP A 260 23.08 -4.54 -7.62
CA ASP A 260 24.32 -3.96 -8.15
C ASP A 260 24.47 -2.44 -7.90
N GLY A 261 23.96 -1.96 -6.76
CA GLY A 261 23.96 -0.53 -6.40
C GLY A 261 22.89 0.32 -7.13
N HIS A 262 22.00 -0.31 -7.89
CA HIS A 262 20.85 0.34 -8.51
C HIS A 262 19.57 0.04 -7.72
N LEU A 263 18.78 1.08 -7.45
CA LEU A 263 17.49 0.97 -6.80
C LEU A 263 16.37 0.86 -7.84
N TYR A 264 15.64 -0.24 -7.79
CA TYR A 264 14.47 -0.52 -8.60
C TYR A 264 13.21 -0.35 -7.73
N PRO A 265 12.25 0.51 -8.13
CA PRO A 265 10.99 0.61 -7.42
C PRO A 265 10.19 -0.67 -7.61
N LEU A 266 9.53 -1.11 -6.54
CA LEU A 266 8.72 -2.31 -6.53
C LEU A 266 7.34 -2.01 -5.93
N ASP A 267 6.29 -2.24 -6.72
CA ASP A 267 4.92 -2.09 -6.26
C ASP A 267 4.36 -3.45 -5.79
N LEU A 268 4.66 -3.81 -4.54
CA LEU A 268 4.12 -5.01 -3.92
C LEU A 268 2.60 -4.96 -3.78
N TYR A 269 2.01 -3.76 -3.71
CA TYR A 269 0.55 -3.62 -3.68
C TYR A 269 -0.06 -4.05 -5.01
N ALA A 270 0.50 -3.60 -6.13
CA ALA A 270 0.08 -4.05 -7.46
C ALA A 270 0.24 -5.56 -7.64
N PHE A 271 1.32 -6.14 -7.11
CA PHE A 271 1.51 -7.59 -7.13
C PHE A 271 0.42 -8.34 -6.35
N PHE A 272 0.30 -8.10 -5.04
CA PHE A 272 -0.56 -8.88 -4.15
C PHE A 272 -2.06 -8.60 -4.35
N TYR A 273 -2.44 -7.38 -4.72
CA TYR A 273 -3.85 -6.95 -4.77
C TYR A 273 -4.37 -6.68 -6.18
N LYS A 274 -3.51 -6.35 -7.15
CA LYS A 274 -3.93 -6.14 -8.55
C LYS A 274 -3.53 -7.29 -9.49
N GLY A 275 -2.75 -8.26 -9.00
CA GLY A 275 -2.29 -9.39 -9.81
C GLY A 275 -1.25 -9.01 -10.86
N ASP A 276 -0.54 -7.89 -10.70
CA ASP A 276 0.53 -7.49 -11.60
C ASP A 276 1.79 -8.34 -11.39
N LEU A 277 1.90 -9.41 -12.17
CA LEU A 277 3.04 -10.33 -12.12
C LEU A 277 4.36 -9.69 -12.59
N ALA A 278 4.33 -8.54 -13.27
CA ALA A 278 5.55 -7.86 -13.70
C ALA A 278 6.41 -7.37 -12.52
N GLN A 279 5.77 -7.19 -11.35
CA GLN A 279 6.45 -6.83 -10.11
C GLN A 279 7.20 -8.03 -9.49
N ASN A 280 6.87 -9.28 -9.84
CA ASN A 280 7.48 -10.44 -9.22
C ASN A 280 8.82 -10.82 -9.86
N VAL A 281 9.85 -10.04 -9.56
CA VAL A 281 11.20 -10.19 -10.12
C VAL A 281 11.94 -11.38 -9.51
N LEU A 282 12.68 -12.12 -10.33
CA LEU A 282 13.61 -13.15 -9.88
C LEU A 282 14.80 -12.52 -9.17
N LEU A 283 15.15 -13.07 -8.02
CA LEU A 283 16.20 -12.56 -7.15
C LEU A 283 17.55 -13.14 -7.53
N GLU A 284 18.58 -12.33 -7.31
CA GLU A 284 19.97 -12.66 -7.54
C GLU A 284 20.77 -12.50 -6.24
N ASP A 285 21.91 -13.16 -6.17
CA ASP A 285 22.79 -13.07 -5.00
C ASP A 285 23.21 -11.62 -4.72
N GLY A 286 23.07 -11.20 -3.46
CA GLY A 286 23.37 -9.84 -3.03
C GLY A 286 22.21 -8.85 -3.13
N ASP A 287 21.06 -9.25 -3.69
CA ASP A 287 19.87 -8.39 -3.73
C ASP A 287 19.41 -7.97 -2.33
N ILE A 288 18.97 -6.73 -2.21
CA ILE A 288 18.38 -6.18 -0.97
C ILE A 288 16.96 -5.73 -1.27
N ILE A 289 16.00 -6.35 -0.61
CA ILE A 289 14.60 -5.94 -0.64
C ILE A 289 14.34 -5.10 0.60
N HIS A 290 13.91 -3.86 0.39
CA HIS A 290 13.53 -2.96 1.47
C HIS A 290 12.06 -2.59 1.38
N VAL A 291 11.30 -2.93 2.41
CA VAL A 291 9.88 -2.59 2.55
C VAL A 291 9.76 -1.48 3.59
N PRO A 292 9.50 -0.22 3.20
CA PRO A 292 9.42 0.87 4.17
C PRO A 292 8.17 0.79 5.06
N GLU A 293 8.20 1.53 6.17
CA GLU A 293 7.02 1.75 7.01
C GLU A 293 6.15 2.89 6.46
N ARG A 294 4.84 2.75 6.58
CA ARG A 294 3.88 3.80 6.20
C ARG A 294 3.77 4.95 7.21
N ARG A 295 4.45 4.89 8.36
CA ARG A 295 4.33 5.89 9.44
C ARG A 295 4.55 7.34 8.95
N LEU A 296 5.34 7.52 7.90
CA LEU A 296 5.63 8.83 7.31
C LEU A 296 4.63 9.26 6.21
N LYS A 297 3.82 8.32 5.70
CA LYS A 297 2.72 8.54 4.75
C LYS A 297 1.46 8.98 5.49
N LYS A 298 1.42 10.27 5.81
CA LYS A 298 0.33 10.90 6.55
C LYS A 298 -0.42 11.91 5.71
N VAL A 299 -1.72 11.96 5.88
CA VAL A 299 -2.59 13.05 5.44
C VAL A 299 -3.03 13.82 6.67
N PHE A 300 -3.21 15.13 6.52
CA PHE A 300 -3.71 15.99 7.60
C PHE A 300 -5.12 16.43 7.27
N VAL A 301 -6.08 16.13 8.15
CA VAL A 301 -7.47 16.58 8.00
C VAL A 301 -7.76 17.61 9.08
N LEU A 302 -8.02 18.85 8.68
CA LEU A 302 -8.16 20.02 9.55
C LEU A 302 -9.43 20.82 9.21
N GLY A 303 -9.74 21.81 10.06
CA GLY A 303 -10.89 22.69 9.89
C GLY A 303 -12.17 22.10 10.51
N GLU A 304 -13.32 22.40 9.90
CA GLU A 304 -14.65 22.05 10.41
C GLU A 304 -15.05 20.60 10.09
N VAL A 305 -14.24 19.66 10.56
CA VAL A 305 -14.56 18.23 10.62
C VAL A 305 -14.91 17.84 12.05
N ALA A 306 -15.56 16.70 12.24
CA ALA A 306 -15.90 16.23 13.58
C ALA A 306 -14.66 16.03 14.47
N LYS A 307 -13.56 15.53 13.89
CA LYS A 307 -12.30 15.29 14.60
C LYS A 307 -11.09 15.64 13.71
N PRO A 308 -10.51 16.85 13.85
CA PRO A 308 -9.25 17.19 13.20
C PRO A 308 -8.13 16.25 13.63
N VAL A 309 -7.43 15.62 12.67
CA VAL A 309 -6.46 14.56 12.95
C VAL A 309 -5.44 14.39 11.83
N SER A 310 -4.27 13.86 12.18
CA SER A 310 -3.30 13.34 11.20
C SER A 310 -3.51 11.84 11.04
N GLN A 311 -3.87 11.42 9.83
CA GLN A 311 -4.20 10.03 9.49
C GLN A 311 -3.02 9.38 8.78
N ILE A 312 -2.69 8.15 9.17
CA ILE A 312 -1.75 7.31 8.42
C ILE A 312 -2.52 6.68 7.26
N MET A 313 -1.96 6.72 6.06
CA MET A 313 -2.63 6.17 4.89
C MET A 313 -2.80 4.64 5.02
N PRO A 314 -3.98 4.09 4.64
CA PRO A 314 -4.25 2.64 4.65
C PRO A 314 -3.45 1.89 3.59
N VAL A 315 -3.58 0.55 3.58
CA VAL A 315 -2.93 -0.29 2.56
C VAL A 315 -3.70 -0.10 1.26
N GLY A 316 -3.14 0.66 0.33
CA GLY A 316 -3.71 0.88 -1.00
C GLY A 316 -4.15 2.33 -1.25
N PRO A 317 -5.10 2.54 -2.17
CA PRO A 317 -5.65 3.86 -2.45
C PRO A 317 -6.27 4.48 -1.19
N PHE A 318 -6.12 5.79 -1.04
CA PHE A 318 -6.73 6.55 0.04
C PHE A 318 -7.45 7.76 -0.54
N SER A 319 -8.78 7.80 -0.44
CA SER A 319 -9.59 8.82 -1.10
C SER A 319 -9.90 10.00 -0.18
N LEU A 320 -10.32 11.12 -0.79
CA LEU A 320 -10.74 12.30 -0.04
C LEU A 320 -12.00 12.03 0.80
N SER A 321 -12.95 11.26 0.27
CA SER A 321 -14.15 10.84 1.02
C SER A 321 -13.79 9.98 2.23
N GLU A 322 -12.86 9.05 2.08
CA GLU A 322 -12.39 8.17 3.16
C GLU A 322 -11.69 9.00 4.25
N ALA A 323 -10.78 9.89 3.88
CA ALA A 323 -10.08 10.76 4.84
C ALA A 323 -11.04 11.64 5.66
N ILE A 324 -12.06 12.22 5.00
CA ILE A 324 -13.08 13.02 5.70
C ILE A 324 -13.94 12.12 6.61
N SER A 325 -14.28 10.92 6.15
CA SER A 325 -15.08 9.96 6.94
C SER A 325 -14.32 9.47 8.17
N ASP A 326 -13.03 9.18 8.05
CA ASP A 326 -12.13 8.80 9.15
C ASP A 326 -11.94 9.93 10.16
N ALA A 327 -12.08 11.18 9.71
CA ALA A 327 -12.14 12.37 10.58
C ALA A 327 -13.52 12.58 11.22
N GLY A 328 -14.45 11.64 11.06
CA GLY A 328 -15.81 11.67 11.60
C GLY A 328 -16.80 12.50 10.76
N GLY A 329 -16.45 12.84 9.52
CA GLY A 329 -17.28 13.63 8.61
C GLY A 329 -17.18 15.13 8.80
N LEU A 330 -17.90 15.87 7.95
CA LEU A 330 -18.05 17.33 8.06
C LEU A 330 -18.91 17.69 9.28
N ASN A 331 -18.55 18.77 9.98
CA ASN A 331 -19.40 19.28 11.04
C ASN A 331 -20.71 19.84 10.46
N GLN A 332 -21.85 19.22 10.77
CA GLN A 332 -23.14 19.58 10.18
C GLN A 332 -23.63 21.00 10.54
N VAL A 333 -23.10 21.58 11.63
CA VAL A 333 -23.51 22.90 12.13
C VAL A 333 -22.61 24.00 11.60
N SER A 334 -21.28 23.77 11.64
CA SER A 334 -20.29 24.80 11.37
C SER A 334 -19.49 24.59 10.08
N ALA A 335 -19.60 23.48 9.37
CA ALA A 335 -18.84 23.25 8.14
C ALA A 335 -19.54 23.81 6.90
N ASN A 336 -18.75 24.39 6.01
CA ASN A 336 -19.20 24.75 4.67
C ASN A 336 -18.88 23.62 3.69
N ALA A 337 -19.89 22.79 3.37
CA ALA A 337 -19.72 21.67 2.43
C ALA A 337 -19.29 22.10 1.01
N SER A 338 -19.49 23.36 0.61
CA SER A 338 -19.02 23.86 -0.69
C SER A 338 -17.52 24.22 -0.74
N GLN A 339 -16.85 24.21 0.42
CA GLN A 339 -15.50 24.74 0.62
C GLN A 339 -14.61 23.68 1.29
N VAL A 340 -14.48 22.53 0.63
CA VAL A 340 -13.52 21.50 1.02
C VAL A 340 -12.28 21.65 0.14
N TYR A 341 -11.12 21.84 0.75
CA TYR A 341 -9.86 22.09 0.06
C TYR A 341 -8.87 20.97 0.29
N VAL A 342 -8.14 20.57 -0.74
CA VAL A 342 -6.94 19.74 -0.62
C VAL A 342 -5.74 20.56 -1.07
N PHE A 343 -4.81 20.81 -0.16
CA PHE A 343 -3.54 21.44 -0.45
C PHE A 343 -2.50 20.35 -0.71
N ARG A 344 -1.92 20.38 -1.91
CA ARG A 344 -0.90 19.45 -2.36
C ARG A 344 0.34 20.23 -2.75
N GLN A 345 1.51 19.79 -2.27
CA GLN A 345 2.77 20.39 -2.69
C GLN A 345 3.04 20.11 -4.16
N GLY A 346 3.17 21.17 -4.96
CA GLY A 346 3.59 21.10 -6.36
C GLY A 346 5.10 21.27 -6.52
N PRO A 347 5.62 21.24 -7.75
CA PRO A 347 7.05 21.40 -8.02
C PRO A 347 7.54 22.81 -7.63
N GLY A 348 8.69 22.88 -6.95
CA GLY A 348 9.28 24.15 -6.52
C GLY A 348 8.54 24.77 -5.33
N ARG A 349 8.12 26.03 -5.47
CA ARG A 349 7.34 26.78 -4.45
C ARG A 349 5.89 26.96 -4.88
N THR A 350 5.29 25.90 -5.43
CA THR A 350 3.87 25.91 -5.80
C THR A 350 3.06 24.99 -4.90
N VAL A 351 1.80 25.35 -4.68
CA VAL A 351 0.83 24.54 -3.94
C VAL A 351 -0.42 24.43 -4.79
N ASP A 352 -0.75 23.22 -5.20
CA ASP A 352 -1.98 22.94 -5.93
C ASP A 352 -3.11 22.78 -4.91
N VAL A 353 -4.16 23.57 -5.09
CA VAL A 353 -5.32 23.63 -4.20
C VAL A 353 -6.51 23.09 -4.95
N PHE A 354 -7.03 21.94 -4.53
CA PHE A 354 -8.21 21.32 -5.12
C PHE A 354 -9.43 21.67 -4.30
N GLN A 355 -10.44 22.31 -4.89
CA GLN A 355 -11.67 22.67 -4.21
C GLN A 355 -12.80 21.73 -4.60
N LEU A 356 -13.33 20.99 -3.64
CA LEU A 356 -14.53 20.17 -3.78
C LEU A 356 -15.74 20.93 -3.23
N ASN A 357 -16.80 20.94 -4.03
CA ASN A 357 -18.13 21.35 -3.58
C ASN A 357 -18.95 20.10 -3.22
N ALA A 358 -19.01 19.75 -1.94
CA ALA A 358 -19.70 18.58 -1.40
C ALA A 358 -21.18 18.83 -1.02
N ASN A 359 -21.81 19.91 -1.53
CA ASN A 359 -23.22 20.18 -1.25
C ASN A 359 -24.18 19.12 -1.80
N SER A 360 -23.77 18.37 -2.83
CA SER A 360 -24.56 17.28 -3.37
C SER A 360 -23.89 15.92 -3.09
N PRO A 361 -24.67 14.88 -2.76
CA PRO A 361 -24.14 13.53 -2.53
C PRO A 361 -23.34 12.99 -3.72
N GLY A 362 -23.68 13.39 -4.95
CA GLY A 362 -22.93 12.99 -6.16
C GLY A 362 -21.49 13.51 -6.20
N MET A 363 -21.21 14.65 -5.57
CA MET A 363 -19.85 15.19 -5.49
C MET A 363 -19.00 14.45 -4.45
N LEU A 364 -19.60 13.80 -3.45
CA LEU A 364 -18.89 12.89 -2.54
C LEU A 364 -18.44 11.62 -3.26
N VAL A 365 -19.17 11.16 -4.29
CA VAL A 365 -18.72 10.06 -5.15
C VAL A 365 -17.50 10.47 -5.97
N LEU A 366 -17.44 11.73 -6.43
CA LEU A 366 -16.23 12.26 -7.08
C LEU A 366 -15.05 12.39 -6.11
N ALA A 367 -15.32 12.71 -4.85
CA ALA A 367 -14.29 12.75 -3.81
C ALA A 367 -13.66 11.37 -3.57
N ASP A 368 -14.42 10.28 -3.78
CA ASP A 368 -13.91 8.91 -3.67
C ASP A 368 -12.92 8.55 -4.79
N GLN A 369 -13.09 9.15 -5.97
CA GLN A 369 -12.17 8.97 -7.09
C GLN A 369 -10.92 9.84 -6.95
N PHE A 370 -10.92 10.84 -6.07
CA PHE A 370 -9.77 11.70 -5.84
C PHE A 370 -8.84 11.07 -4.80
N LEU A 371 -7.74 10.47 -5.28
CA LEU A 371 -6.73 9.86 -4.43
C LEU A 371 -5.80 10.90 -3.81
N LEU A 372 -5.64 10.79 -2.50
CA LEU A 372 -4.73 11.60 -1.70
C LEU A 372 -3.30 11.08 -1.81
N ARG A 373 -2.36 11.98 -1.63
CA ARG A 373 -0.91 11.70 -1.60
C ARG A 373 -0.37 11.92 -0.19
N PRO A 374 0.77 11.27 0.14
CA PRO A 374 1.48 11.57 1.37
C PRO A 374 1.71 13.07 1.51
N ARG A 375 1.40 13.61 2.68
CA ARG A 375 1.51 15.03 3.07
C ARG A 375 0.49 15.97 2.44
N ASP A 376 -0.56 15.46 1.81
CA ASP A 376 -1.72 16.29 1.49
C ASP A 376 -2.39 16.83 2.77
N LEU A 377 -2.89 18.06 2.69
CA LEU A 377 -3.64 18.72 3.75
C LEU A 377 -5.07 18.97 3.27
N VAL A 378 -6.02 18.26 3.87
CA VAL A 378 -7.44 18.44 3.69
C VAL A 378 -7.91 19.48 4.71
N PHE A 379 -8.53 20.55 4.23
CA PHE A 379 -9.06 21.62 5.06
C PHE A 379 -10.52 21.88 4.72
N VAL A 380 -11.38 21.86 5.74
CA VAL A 380 -12.80 22.17 5.62
C VAL A 380 -13.06 23.55 6.21
N ASP A 381 -13.59 24.46 5.39
CA ASP A 381 -13.87 25.82 5.82
C ASP A 381 -15.17 25.92 6.66
N ALA A 382 -15.31 27.01 7.40
CA ALA A 382 -16.47 27.26 8.23
C ALA A 382 -17.67 27.85 7.46
N ALA A 383 -18.87 27.49 7.90
CA ALA A 383 -20.17 27.94 7.43
C ALA A 383 -20.40 29.40 7.85
N GLN A 384 -19.68 30.32 7.21
CA GLN A 384 -19.99 31.74 7.08
C GLN A 384 -18.95 32.38 6.17
N VAL A 385 -19.45 33.06 5.12
CA VAL A 385 -18.74 33.71 4.00
C VAL A 385 -17.34 34.20 4.39
N THR A 386 -16.35 33.32 4.22
CA THR A 386 -14.95 33.71 4.21
C THR A 386 -14.47 33.49 2.79
N ARG A 387 -14.24 34.61 2.10
CA ARG A 387 -13.57 34.62 0.80
C ARG A 387 -12.22 33.91 0.99
N PHE A 388 -11.87 33.00 0.08
CA PHE A 388 -10.61 32.25 -0.06
C PHE A 388 -9.36 32.91 0.59
N TYR A 389 -9.26 34.24 0.50
CA TYR A 389 -8.25 35.09 1.12
C TYR A 389 -8.04 34.91 2.65
N ARG A 390 -9.08 34.55 3.42
CA ARG A 390 -8.95 34.29 4.88
C ARG A 390 -8.44 32.89 5.20
N VAL A 391 -8.83 31.87 4.44
CA VAL A 391 -8.32 30.49 4.58
C VAL A 391 -6.81 30.47 4.38
N VAL A 392 -6.33 31.15 3.34
CA VAL A 392 -4.88 31.29 3.11
C VAL A 392 -4.20 32.02 4.27
N ALA A 393 -4.82 33.06 4.85
CA ALA A 393 -4.24 33.78 5.98
C ALA A 393 -4.13 32.92 7.27
N GLN A 394 -4.99 31.92 7.44
CA GLN A 394 -5.00 31.03 8.62
C GLN A 394 -4.05 29.83 8.48
N VAL A 395 -3.82 29.36 7.25
CA VAL A 395 -2.98 28.17 6.99
C VAL A 395 -1.49 28.52 6.79
N VAL A 396 -1.16 29.75 6.35
CA VAL A 396 0.23 30.21 6.10
C VAL A 396 1.20 29.99 7.29
N PRO A 397 0.82 30.21 8.57
CA PRO A 397 1.72 29.92 9.70
C PRO A 397 2.06 28.44 9.87
N PHE A 398 1.18 27.52 9.46
CA PHE A 398 1.41 26.07 9.51
C PHE A 398 2.12 25.55 8.24
N ALA A 399 1.79 26.08 7.07
CA ALA A 399 2.46 25.71 5.83
C ALA A 399 3.95 26.09 5.86
N SER A 400 4.28 27.27 6.42
CA SER A 400 5.67 27.73 6.59
C SER A 400 6.45 26.88 7.60
N SER A 401 5.85 26.43 8.70
CA SER A 401 6.53 25.55 9.68
C SER A 401 6.77 24.14 9.14
N ILE A 402 5.84 23.58 8.36
CA ILE A 402 6.02 22.29 7.68
C ILE A 402 7.11 22.40 6.61
N PHE A 403 7.11 23.48 5.83
CA PHE A 403 8.10 23.71 4.78
C PHE A 403 9.52 23.94 5.34
N LEU A 404 9.65 24.72 6.43
CA LEU A 404 10.93 24.92 7.12
C LEU A 404 11.40 23.65 7.86
N GLY A 405 10.48 22.90 8.47
CA GLY A 405 10.78 21.61 9.10
C GLY A 405 11.24 20.57 8.10
N ALA A 406 10.65 20.51 6.90
CA ALA A 406 11.08 19.61 5.84
C ALA A 406 12.48 19.94 5.28
N GLN A 407 12.94 21.19 5.41
CA GLN A 407 14.29 21.61 5.01
C GLN A 407 15.35 21.41 6.10
N ALA A 408 14.97 21.42 7.38
CA ALA A 408 15.89 21.20 8.49
C ALA A 408 16.30 19.73 8.70
N PHE A 409 15.60 18.80 8.04
CA PHE A 409 15.84 17.34 8.11
C PHE A 409 16.35 16.73 6.80
N LYS A 410 16.71 17.57 5.81
CA LYS A 410 17.67 17.19 4.77
C LYS A 410 19.08 17.38 5.31
#